data_AF-K6Z6X2-F1
#
_entry.id   AF-K6Z6X2-F1
#
_cell.length_a   1.000
_cell.length_b   1.000
_cell.length_c   1.000
_cell.angle_alpha   90.00
_cell.angle_beta   90.00
_cell.angle_gamma   90.00
#
_symmetry.space_group_name_H-M   'P 1'
#
loop_
_entity.id
_entity.type
_entity.pdbx_description
1 polymer ?
#
loop_
_entity_poly.entity_id
_entity_poly.type
_entity_poly.pdbx_seq_one_letter_code
_entity_poly.pdbx_strand_id
1 'polypeptide(L)'
;MSEIKKDLTESEKTNLAGSKAKGQRPYFLVDKQTEQALSVAMTLAMELSVTKERLSSLECMLVDKGMIEKGELDQYQPSKEEVAKRSLETQAYLARVLRIMQQDKEELERDDPDMQTVQDELTKW
;
A
#
# COMPACT_ATOMS: atom_id res chain seq x y z
N MET A 1 -23.55 -28.15 -32.25
CA MET A 1 -23.77 -28.01 -30.80
C MET A 1 -23.11 -26.73 -30.37
N SER A 2 -23.90 -25.70 -30.10
CA SER A 2 -23.43 -24.34 -29.76
C SER A 2 -22.73 -24.39 -28.42
N GLU A 3 -21.42 -24.17 -28.40
CA GLU A 3 -20.68 -23.95 -27.16
C GLU A 3 -21.28 -22.74 -26.45
N ILE A 4 -21.88 -23.00 -25.29
CA ILE A 4 -22.35 -21.96 -24.39
C ILE A 4 -21.10 -21.20 -23.96
N LYS A 5 -20.91 -19.98 -24.47
CA LYS A 5 -19.90 -19.05 -23.94
C LYS A 5 -20.19 -18.90 -22.46
N LYS A 6 -19.36 -19.52 -21.62
CA LYS A 6 -19.40 -19.32 -20.18
C LYS A 6 -19.04 -17.86 -19.94
N ASP A 7 -20.01 -17.04 -19.59
CA ASP A 7 -19.76 -15.67 -19.16
C ASP A 7 -18.98 -15.73 -17.85
N LEU A 8 -17.67 -15.48 -17.96
CA LEU A 8 -16.77 -15.39 -16.82
C LEU A 8 -17.20 -14.20 -15.96
N THR A 9 -17.23 -14.40 -14.65
CA THR A 9 -17.38 -13.31 -13.69
C THR A 9 -16.17 -12.37 -13.75
N GLU A 10 -16.32 -11.11 -13.32
CA GLU A 10 -15.21 -10.14 -13.31
C GLU A 10 -14.00 -10.63 -12.49
N SER A 11 -14.25 -11.38 -11.41
CA SER A 11 -13.21 -12.05 -10.62
C SER A 11 -12.47 -13.12 -11.42
N GLU A 12 -13.18 -13.99 -12.16
CA GLU A 12 -12.57 -15.01 -13.01
C GLU A 12 -11.78 -14.40 -14.18
N LYS A 13 -12.26 -13.30 -14.78
CA LYS A 13 -11.53 -12.57 -15.83
C LYS A 13 -10.23 -11.96 -15.30
N THR A 14 -10.28 -11.37 -14.10
CA THR A 14 -9.11 -10.76 -13.44
C THR A 14 -8.07 -11.84 -13.11
N ASN A 15 -8.51 -12.99 -12.58
CA ASN A 15 -7.63 -14.13 -12.32
C ASN A 15 -7.03 -14.72 -13.59
N LEU A 16 -7.79 -14.78 -14.69
CA LEU A 16 -7.29 -15.25 -15.98
C LEU A 16 -6.26 -14.28 -16.58
N ALA A 17 -6.49 -12.97 -16.47
CA ALA A 17 -5.53 -11.94 -16.90
C ALA A 17 -4.23 -11.97 -16.08
N GLY A 18 -4.32 -12.33 -14.79
CA GLY A 18 -3.17 -12.55 -13.91
C GLY A 18 -2.51 -13.91 -14.04
N SER A 19 -2.99 -14.80 -14.92
CA SER A 19 -2.47 -16.15 -15.05
C SER A 19 -1.03 -16.14 -15.60
N LYS A 20 -0.17 -16.95 -14.97
CA LYS A 20 1.24 -17.06 -15.33
C LYS A 20 1.36 -17.62 -16.75
N ALA A 21 2.07 -16.92 -17.63
CA ALA A 21 2.46 -17.45 -18.94
C ALA A 21 3.23 -18.79 -18.78
N LYS A 22 3.19 -19.68 -19.78
CA LYS A 22 3.92 -20.96 -19.77
C LYS A 22 5.45 -20.72 -19.81
N GLY A 23 6.04 -20.39 -18.66
CA GLY A 23 7.46 -20.17 -18.46
C GLY A 23 7.75 -19.75 -17.01
N GLN A 24 8.86 -20.20 -16.41
CA GLN A 24 9.31 -19.61 -15.14
C GLN A 24 9.72 -18.15 -15.41
N ARG A 25 9.18 -17.20 -14.65
CA ARG A 25 9.64 -15.81 -14.67
C ARG A 25 11.11 -15.83 -14.23
N PRO A 26 12.07 -15.41 -15.08
CA PRO A 26 13.46 -15.31 -14.67
C PRO A 26 13.58 -14.23 -13.60
N TYR A 27 14.30 -14.54 -12.52
CA TYR A 27 14.73 -13.58 -11.51
C TYR A 27 16.22 -13.35 -11.72
N PHE A 28 16.65 -12.09 -11.64
CA PHE A 28 18.00 -11.64 -11.94
C PHE A 28 18.75 -11.20 -10.68
N LEU A 29 18.04 -10.84 -9.61
CA LEU A 29 18.66 -10.56 -8.32
C LEU A 29 18.95 -11.85 -7.54
N VAL A 30 19.94 -11.78 -6.65
CA VAL A 30 20.40 -12.90 -5.81
C VAL A 30 19.27 -13.47 -4.95
N ASP A 31 18.44 -12.57 -4.43
CA ASP A 31 17.30 -12.90 -3.60
C ASP A 31 15.99 -12.51 -4.30
N LYS A 32 15.08 -13.47 -4.42
CA LYS A 32 13.79 -13.31 -5.11
C LYS A 32 12.93 -12.26 -4.42
N GLN A 33 12.97 -12.20 -3.09
CA GLN A 33 12.16 -11.29 -2.28
C GLN A 33 12.58 -9.84 -2.55
N THR A 34 13.88 -9.60 -2.72
CA THR A 34 14.43 -8.29 -3.11
C THR A 34 13.89 -7.83 -4.47
N GLU A 35 13.85 -8.71 -5.47
CA GLU A 35 13.31 -8.36 -6.79
C GLU A 35 11.80 -8.11 -6.76
N GLN A 36 11.06 -8.88 -5.96
CA GLN A 36 9.64 -8.67 -5.75
C GLN A 36 9.36 -7.33 -5.06
N ALA A 37 10.11 -7.00 -4.01
CA ALA A 37 10.00 -5.71 -3.32
C ALA A 37 10.34 -4.54 -4.26
N LEU A 38 11.38 -4.65 -5.07
CA LEU A 38 11.74 -3.67 -6.09
C LEU A 38 10.62 -3.51 -7.13
N SER A 39 10.07 -4.62 -7.62
CA SER A 39 8.95 -4.60 -8.57
C SER A 39 7.73 -3.89 -8.00
N VAL A 40 7.38 -4.15 -6.73
CA VAL A 40 6.27 -3.47 -6.04
C VAL A 40 6.58 -1.98 -5.87
N ALA A 41 7.78 -1.63 -5.42
CA ALA A 41 8.20 -0.24 -5.22
C ALA A 41 8.14 0.56 -6.53
N MET A 42 8.59 -0.02 -7.65
CA MET A 42 8.52 0.61 -8.97
C MET A 42 7.08 0.82 -9.45
N THR A 43 6.20 -0.17 -9.26
CA THR A 43 4.77 -0.02 -9.57
C THR A 43 4.16 1.13 -8.76
N LEU A 44 4.41 1.18 -7.45
CA LEU A 44 3.89 2.25 -6.59
C LEU A 44 4.46 3.62 -6.97
N ALA A 45 5.75 3.71 -7.32
CA ALA A 45 6.36 4.95 -7.78
C ALA A 45 5.71 5.47 -9.08
N MET A 46 5.38 4.55 -10.01
CA MET A 46 4.69 4.88 -11.24
C MET A 46 3.27 5.39 -10.98
N GLU A 47 2.49 4.70 -10.16
CA GLU A 47 1.14 5.12 -9.77
C GLU A 47 1.15 6.49 -9.05
N LEU A 48 2.14 6.73 -8.19
CA LEU A 48 2.33 8.03 -7.53
C LEU A 48 2.66 9.13 -8.54
N SER A 49 3.50 8.85 -9.53
CA SER A 49 3.84 9.80 -10.60
C SER A 49 2.60 10.19 -11.40
N VAL A 50 1.80 9.21 -11.83
CA VAL A 50 0.55 9.44 -12.58
C VAL A 50 -0.45 10.23 -11.74
N THR A 51 -0.57 9.93 -10.45
CA THR A 51 -1.42 10.69 -9.53
C THR A 51 -0.97 12.14 -9.42
N LYS A 52 0.33 12.41 -9.29
CA LYS A 52 0.88 13.77 -9.23
C LYS A 52 0.64 14.54 -10.52
N GLU A 53 0.82 13.90 -11.67
CA GLU A 53 0.52 14.50 -12.98
C GLU A 53 -0.97 14.86 -13.13
N ARG A 54 -1.85 13.96 -12.68
CA ARG A 54 -3.29 14.23 -12.65
C ARG A 54 -3.64 15.40 -11.74
N LEU A 55 -3.02 15.50 -10.56
CA LEU A 55 -3.22 16.64 -9.64
C LEU A 55 -2.75 17.95 -10.26
N SER A 56 -1.57 17.96 -10.90
CA SER A 56 -1.07 19.14 -11.62
C SER A 56 -2.01 19.54 -12.77
N SER A 57 -2.54 18.57 -13.51
CA SER A 57 -3.52 18.84 -14.57
C SER A 57 -4.82 19.45 -14.02
N LEU A 58 -5.30 18.95 -12.87
CA LEU A 58 -6.46 19.53 -12.18
C LEU A 58 -6.21 20.98 -11.76
N GLU A 59 -5.02 21.28 -11.23
CA GLU A 59 -4.63 22.65 -10.88
C GLU A 59 -4.63 23.56 -12.12
N CYS A 60 -3.99 23.15 -13.22
CA CYS A 60 -4.02 23.91 -14.48
C CYS A 60 -5.44 24.19 -14.94
N MET A 61 -6.33 23.18 -14.91
CA MET A 61 -7.74 23.36 -15.29
C MET A 61 -8.51 24.34 -14.38
N LEU A 62 -8.17 24.41 -13.08
CA LEU A 62 -8.79 25.35 -12.16
C LEU A 62 -8.30 26.78 -12.40
N VAL A 63 -7.01 26.95 -12.69
CA VAL A 63 -6.42 28.23 -13.09
C VAL A 63 -7.03 28.72 -14.40
N ASP A 64 -7.15 27.87 -15.42
CA ASP A 64 -7.74 28.21 -16.72
C ASP A 64 -9.21 28.66 -16.60
N LYS A 65 -9.93 28.12 -15.60
CA LYS A 65 -11.31 28.51 -15.27
C LYS A 65 -11.39 29.76 -14.38
N GLY A 66 -10.27 30.31 -13.93
CA GLY A 66 -10.20 31.45 -13.01
C GLY A 66 -10.72 31.14 -11.60
N MET A 67 -10.67 29.87 -11.17
CA MET A 67 -11.12 29.47 -9.82
C MET A 67 -10.03 29.70 -8.76
N ILE A 68 -8.76 29.61 -9.16
CA ILE A 68 -7.57 29.85 -8.32
C ILE A 68 -6.51 30.56 -9.16
N GLU A 69 -5.58 31.25 -8.51
CA GLU A 69 -4.39 31.81 -9.15
C GLU A 69 -3.28 30.76 -9.32
N LYS A 70 -2.39 30.98 -10.29
CA LYS A 70 -1.24 30.09 -10.51
C LYS A 70 -0.31 30.10 -9.28
N GLY A 71 -0.04 28.93 -8.71
CA GLY A 71 0.81 28.80 -7.51
C GLY A 71 0.09 29.18 -6.21
N GLU A 72 -1.22 29.39 -6.24
CA GLU A 72 -2.03 29.56 -5.02
C GLU A 72 -2.03 28.28 -4.18
N LEU A 73 -2.06 27.11 -4.84
CA LEU A 73 -2.01 25.81 -4.17
C LEU A 73 -0.68 25.59 -3.42
N ASP A 74 0.44 26.02 -4.00
CA ASP A 74 1.77 25.93 -3.36
C ASP A 74 1.89 26.81 -2.11
N GLN A 75 1.14 27.91 -2.06
CA GLN A 75 1.12 28.85 -0.95
C GLN A 75 0.01 28.55 0.07
N TYR A 76 -0.88 27.60 -0.25
CA TYR A 76 -2.03 27.28 0.59
C TYR A 76 -1.59 26.82 1.99
N GLN A 77 -2.06 27.54 3.00
CA GLN A 77 -1.85 27.21 4.41
C GLN A 77 -3.17 26.68 5.00
N PRO A 78 -3.26 25.38 5.28
CA PRO A 78 -4.44 24.82 5.93
C PRO A 78 -4.60 25.42 7.33
N SER A 79 -5.86 25.59 7.73
CA SER A 79 -6.22 25.99 9.08
C SER A 79 -5.78 24.95 10.12
N LYS A 80 -5.71 25.34 11.40
CA LYS A 80 -5.35 24.42 12.49
C LYS A 80 -6.27 23.20 12.56
N GLU A 81 -7.56 23.38 12.26
CA GLU A 81 -8.56 22.30 12.26
C GLU A 81 -8.32 21.32 11.10
N GLU A 82 -8.03 21.81 9.90
CA GLU A 82 -7.71 20.99 8.73
C GLU A 82 -6.40 20.21 8.93
N VAL A 83 -5.40 20.84 9.52
CA VAL A 83 -4.14 20.17 9.88
C VAL A 83 -4.38 19.05 10.87
N ALA A 84 -5.18 19.27 11.92
CA ALA A 84 -5.50 18.24 12.91
C ALA A 84 -6.21 17.04 12.27
N LYS A 85 -7.21 17.29 11.41
CA LYS A 85 -7.93 16.24 10.69
C LYS A 85 -6.99 15.44 9.77
N ARG A 86 -6.20 16.13 8.94
CA ARG A 86 -5.23 15.49 8.04
C ARG A 86 -4.15 14.72 8.80
N SER A 87 -3.73 15.22 9.96
CA SER A 87 -2.74 14.54 10.81
C SER A 87 -3.28 13.21 11.33
N LEU A 88 -4.55 13.16 11.77
CA LEU A 88 -5.19 11.92 12.20
C LEU A 88 -5.32 10.92 11.04
N GLU A 89 -5.74 11.39 9.86
CA GLU A 89 -5.83 10.56 8.66
C GLU A 89 -4.44 10.02 8.24
N THR A 90 -3.40 10.85 8.32
CA THR A 90 -2.02 10.48 8.02
C THR A 90 -1.49 9.45 9.02
N GLN A 91 -1.76 9.64 10.31
CA GLN A 91 -1.39 8.66 11.34
C GLN A 91 -2.08 7.31 11.11
N ALA A 92 -3.37 7.32 10.80
CA ALA A 92 -4.10 6.09 10.49
C ALA A 92 -3.57 5.41 9.22
N TYR A 93 -3.18 6.17 8.20
CA TYR A 93 -2.54 5.66 7.00
C TYR A 93 -1.17 5.04 7.31
N LEU A 94 -0.31 5.75 8.04
CA LEU A 94 1.01 5.27 8.44
C LEU A 94 0.91 4.00 9.30
N ALA A 95 -0.04 3.93 10.23
CA ALA A 95 -0.25 2.74 11.05
C ALA A 95 -0.60 1.50 10.21
N ARG A 96 -1.37 1.67 9.12
CA ARG A 96 -1.68 0.57 8.19
C ARG A 96 -0.47 0.15 7.36
N VAL A 97 0.31 1.12 6.87
CA VAL A 97 1.49 0.85 6.06
C VAL A 97 2.62 0.21 6.88
N LEU A 98 2.83 0.69 8.11
CA LEU A 98 3.92 0.28 8.99
C LEU A 98 3.55 -0.89 9.92
N ARG A 99 2.38 -1.51 9.74
CA ARG A 99 1.90 -2.59 10.62
C ARG A 99 2.91 -3.73 10.73
N ILE A 100 3.59 -4.09 9.64
CA ILE A 100 4.59 -5.16 9.63
C ILE A 100 5.77 -4.81 10.54
N MET A 101 6.31 -3.59 10.46
CA MET A 101 7.41 -3.17 11.32
C MET A 101 7.01 -3.08 12.80
N GLN A 102 5.75 -2.73 13.06
CA GLN A 102 5.20 -2.73 14.41
C GLN A 102 5.13 -4.15 14.99
N GLN A 103 4.76 -5.14 14.16
CA GLN A 103 4.73 -6.56 14.55
C GLN A 103 6.15 -7.08 14.82
N ASP A 104 7.12 -6.77 13.95
CA ASP A 104 8.53 -7.16 14.16
C ASP A 104 9.06 -6.59 15.49
N LYS A 105 8.68 -5.35 15.84
CA LYS A 105 9.01 -4.75 17.13
C LYS A 105 8.31 -5.46 18.30
N GLU A 106 7.02 -5.76 18.18
CA GLU A 106 6.24 -6.49 19.21
C GLU A 106 6.82 -7.89 19.47
N GLU A 107 7.34 -8.58 18.43
CA GLU A 107 8.02 -9.87 18.56
C GLU A 107 9.40 -9.75 19.24
N LEU A 108 10.16 -8.69 18.96
CA LEU A 108 11.44 -8.42 19.62
C LEU A 108 11.27 -8.01 21.09
N GLU A 109 10.17 -7.35 21.44
CA GLU A 109 9.84 -6.93 22.80
C GLU A 109 9.13 -8.03 23.62
N ARG A 110 8.69 -9.12 22.98
CA ARG A 110 8.26 -10.33 23.69
C ARG A 110 9.46 -11.01 24.34
N ASP A 111 9.66 -10.74 25.62
CA ASP A 111 10.36 -11.65 26.51
C ASP A 111 9.40 -12.82 26.80
N ASP A 112 9.21 -13.71 25.82
CA ASP A 112 8.37 -14.89 25.99
C ASP A 112 9.06 -15.81 27.02
N PRO A 113 8.49 -15.99 28.23
CA PRO A 113 9.10 -16.87 29.22
C PRO A 113 9.18 -18.29 28.65
N ASP A 114 10.30 -18.96 28.90
CA ASP A 114 10.51 -20.35 28.47
C ASP A 114 9.29 -21.19 28.85
N MET A 115 8.84 -22.07 27.94
CA MET A 115 7.59 -22.82 28.10
C MET A 115 7.59 -23.64 29.40
N GLN A 116 8.79 -24.04 29.86
CA GLN A 116 9.06 -24.66 31.14
C GLN A 116 8.67 -23.75 32.33
N THR A 117 9.00 -22.47 32.27
CA THR A 117 8.71 -21.45 33.30
C THR A 117 7.21 -21.19 33.40
N VAL A 118 6.53 -21.10 32.26
CA VAL A 118 5.06 -20.97 32.19
C VAL A 118 4.36 -22.20 32.79
N GLN A 119 4.90 -23.39 32.52
CA GLN A 119 4.36 -24.64 33.02
C GLN A 119 4.57 -24.80 34.53
N ASP A 120 5.73 -24.42 35.06
CA ASP A 120 6.01 -24.43 36.49
C ASP A 120 5.10 -23.46 37.28
N GLU A 121 4.76 -22.30 36.70
CA GLU A 121 3.85 -21.33 37.30
C GLU A 121 2.40 -21.83 37.34
N LEU A 122 1.95 -22.51 36.28
CA LEU A 122 0.60 -23.08 36.19
C LEU A 122 0.40 -24.34 37.04
N THR A 123 1.49 -25.03 37.38
CA THR A 123 1.44 -26.29 38.15
C THR A 123 1.69 -26.08 39.65
N LYS A 124 1.93 -24.84 40.11
CA LYS A 124 1.95 -24.50 41.53
C LYS A 124 0.54 -24.60 42.13
N TRP A 125 0.33 -25.64 42.92
CA TRP A 125 -0.78 -25.79 43.87
C TRP A 125 -0.29 -25.51 45.29
#